data_AF-A0A8A3P4B0-F1
#
_entry.id   AF-A0A8A3P4B0-F1
#
_cell.length_a   1.000
_cell.length_b   1.000
_cell.length_c   1.000
_cell.angle_alpha   90.00
_cell.angle_beta   90.00
_cell.angle_gamma   90.00
#
_symmetry.space_group_name_H-M   'P 1'
#
loop_
_entity.id
_entity.type
_entity.pdbx_description
1 polymer ?
#
loop_
_entity_poly.entity_id
_entity_poly.type
_entity_poly.pdbx_seq_one_letter_code
_entity_poly.pdbx_strand_id
1 'polypeptide(L)'
;MSNVTVLCDEYDCRKLVRPWLGNWLSELWDYTNLHLVEWLWISYCFGIRDVFQELVRVSAIKAIPGDEGDYLIPYSFDDPNLVAQRKGPWSTRIDWRRKATHRHLRSPSLETLLNIRASIISRLLSEITNFIDLLADAENSSNCNETCNSAMVGLFITKLRSSSLWPIPKVEDISLPAFELSRKIEALFEKAHKAYITVMRSHPHTRPCRLRSAWSKARVFKIGDIDFCDSPSAGVVDIDFLKPYQANMDRGVEEVGDIKVIDDDDDDDSDSD
;
A
#
# COMPACT_ATOMS: atom_id res chain seq x y z
N MET A 1 23.66 10.90 -2.31
CA MET A 1 22.30 11.47 -2.41
C MET A 1 21.95 12.54 -1.36
N SER A 2 22.46 12.46 -0.12
CA SER A 2 22.20 13.47 0.92
C SER A 2 22.52 14.92 0.54
N ASN A 3 23.49 15.14 -0.36
CA ASN A 3 23.92 16.49 -0.72
C ASN A 3 22.88 17.25 -1.57
N VAL A 4 22.07 16.57 -2.39
CA VAL A 4 21.09 17.25 -3.26
C VAL A 4 19.83 17.64 -2.51
N THR A 5 19.39 16.83 -1.55
CA THR A 5 18.28 17.22 -0.68
C THR A 5 18.66 18.46 0.15
N VAL A 6 19.86 18.50 0.72
CA VAL A 6 20.37 19.69 1.43
C VAL A 6 20.45 20.92 0.51
N LEU A 7 20.96 20.77 -0.72
CA LEU A 7 21.03 21.89 -1.68
C LEU A 7 19.66 22.44 -2.06
N CYS A 8 18.66 21.58 -2.28
CA CYS A 8 17.31 22.03 -2.62
C CYS A 8 16.61 22.67 -1.43
N ASP A 9 16.87 22.15 -0.23
CA ASP A 9 16.19 22.51 1.00
C ASP A 9 16.70 23.81 1.63
N GLU A 10 18.02 23.98 1.70
CA GLU A 10 18.65 25.12 2.36
C GLU A 10 18.85 26.29 1.40
N TYR A 11 19.08 26.03 0.11
CA TYR A 11 19.50 27.05 -0.85
C TYR A 11 18.49 27.30 -1.98
N ASP A 12 17.30 26.68 -1.92
CA ASP A 12 16.26 26.75 -2.96
C ASP A 12 16.79 26.53 -4.39
N CYS A 13 17.81 25.68 -4.52
CA CYS A 13 18.50 25.43 -5.78
C CYS A 13 17.69 24.54 -6.75
N ARG A 14 16.40 24.35 -6.51
CA ARG A 14 15.52 23.48 -7.31
C ARG A 14 15.56 23.86 -8.79
N LYS A 15 15.44 25.15 -9.10
CA LYS A 15 15.51 25.67 -10.48
C LYS A 15 16.88 25.46 -11.12
N LEU A 16 17.93 25.55 -10.32
CA LEU A 16 19.30 25.36 -10.79
C LEU A 16 19.53 23.89 -11.14
N VAL A 17 19.24 22.96 -10.23
CA VAL A 17 19.56 21.53 -10.39
C VAL A 17 18.69 20.86 -11.46
N ARG A 18 17.49 21.40 -11.72
CA ARG A 18 16.45 20.84 -12.59
C ARG A 18 16.94 20.28 -13.94
N PRO A 19 17.74 20.99 -14.76
CA PRO A 19 18.12 20.52 -16.09
C PRO A 19 18.96 19.24 -16.06
N TRP A 20 19.67 18.99 -14.96
CA TRP A 20 20.56 17.82 -14.85
C TRP A 20 19.87 16.59 -14.25
N LEU A 21 18.66 16.72 -13.71
CA LEU A 21 17.96 15.59 -13.08
C LEU A 21 17.53 14.52 -14.06
N GLY A 22 17.19 14.85 -15.30
CA GLY A 22 16.77 13.83 -16.27
C GLY A 22 17.83 12.74 -16.43
N ASN A 23 19.07 13.15 -16.76
CA ASN A 23 20.19 12.24 -16.91
C ASN A 23 20.67 11.67 -15.58
N TRP A 24 20.68 12.48 -14.52
CA TRP A 24 21.20 12.00 -13.23
C TRP A 24 20.27 11.00 -12.56
N LEU A 25 18.95 11.17 -12.71
CA LEU A 25 17.98 10.23 -12.19
C LEU A 25 17.83 9.01 -13.08
N SER A 26 18.00 9.10 -14.40
CA SER A 26 17.93 7.89 -15.24
C SER A 26 19.01 6.87 -14.90
N GLU A 27 20.19 7.32 -14.46
CA GLU A 27 21.29 6.46 -14.00
C GLU A 27 21.09 5.92 -12.57
N LEU A 28 20.41 6.69 -11.71
CA LEU A 28 20.21 6.35 -10.30
C LEU A 28 18.85 5.68 -10.03
N TRP A 29 17.90 5.81 -10.94
CA TRP A 29 16.58 5.24 -10.83
C TRP A 29 16.63 3.76 -11.22
N ASP A 30 16.60 2.93 -10.20
CA ASP A 30 16.31 1.50 -10.32
C ASP A 30 15.21 1.18 -9.30
N TYR A 31 14.41 0.16 -9.58
CA TYR A 31 13.38 -0.37 -8.69
C TYR A 31 13.95 -0.74 -7.31
N THR A 32 15.25 -1.02 -7.25
CA THR A 32 15.98 -1.20 -6.00
C THR A 32 16.01 0.04 -5.11
N ASN A 33 15.70 1.24 -5.60
CA ASN A 33 15.67 2.47 -4.81
C ASN A 33 14.26 2.90 -4.36
N LEU A 34 13.21 2.14 -4.69
CA LEU A 34 11.81 2.45 -4.35
C LEU A 34 11.50 2.55 -2.84
N HIS A 35 12.40 2.04 -2.00
CA HIS A 35 12.23 2.07 -0.54
C HIS A 35 12.95 3.25 0.13
N LEU A 36 13.68 4.04 -0.64
CA LEU A 36 14.43 5.18 -0.13
C LEU A 36 13.49 6.40 -0.02
N VAL A 37 13.24 6.80 1.22
CA VAL A 37 12.45 7.99 1.58
C VAL A 37 12.96 9.26 0.88
N GLU A 38 14.26 9.31 0.59
CA GLU A 38 14.89 10.39 -0.15
C GLU A 38 14.33 10.54 -1.56
N TRP A 39 14.02 9.44 -2.24
CA TRP A 39 13.44 9.47 -3.58
C TRP A 39 12.02 10.01 -3.56
N LEU A 40 11.27 9.77 -2.49
CA LEU A 40 9.94 10.34 -2.32
C LEU A 40 10.03 11.87 -2.22
N TRP A 41 11.03 12.38 -1.50
CA TRP A 41 11.28 13.82 -1.41
C TRP A 41 11.81 14.42 -2.72
N ILE A 42 12.75 13.74 -3.39
CA ILE A 42 13.32 14.18 -4.67
C ILE A 42 12.22 14.27 -5.73
N SER A 43 11.43 13.21 -5.91
CA SER A 43 10.37 13.17 -6.91
C SER A 43 9.28 14.22 -6.64
N TYR A 44 8.96 14.49 -5.38
CA TYR A 44 8.11 15.61 -4.99
C TYR A 44 8.73 16.97 -5.36
N CYS A 45 9.97 17.23 -4.94
CA CYS A 45 10.67 18.51 -5.17
C CYS A 45 10.79 18.87 -6.65
N PHE A 46 10.92 17.88 -7.52
CA PHE A 46 11.16 18.07 -8.94
C PHE A 46 9.93 17.77 -9.82
N GLY A 47 8.77 17.49 -9.21
CA GLY A 47 7.52 17.26 -9.93
C GLY A 47 7.53 16.00 -10.80
N ILE A 48 8.30 14.96 -10.43
CA ILE A 48 8.42 13.71 -11.17
C ILE A 48 7.25 12.81 -10.81
N ARG A 49 6.12 13.04 -11.48
CA ARG A 49 4.80 12.48 -11.12
C ARG A 49 4.83 10.98 -10.96
N ASP A 50 5.19 10.25 -12.02
CA ASP A 50 5.09 8.78 -12.08
C ASP A 50 5.91 8.11 -10.97
N VAL A 51 7.14 8.58 -10.77
CA VAL A 51 8.03 8.11 -9.71
C VAL A 51 7.45 8.38 -8.33
N PHE A 52 6.94 9.60 -8.08
CA PHE A 52 6.33 9.93 -6.80
C PHE A 52 5.09 9.08 -6.54
N GLN A 53 4.24 8.81 -7.55
CA GLN A 53 3.05 7.97 -7.37
C GLN A 53 3.41 6.57 -6.92
N GLU A 54 4.41 5.99 -7.57
CA GLU A 54 4.85 4.63 -7.24
C GLU A 54 5.50 4.59 -5.84
N LEU A 55 6.34 5.58 -5.50
CA LEU A 55 6.96 5.68 -4.19
C LEU A 55 5.96 5.89 -3.07
N VAL A 56 4.96 6.77 -3.26
CA VAL A 56 3.88 6.99 -2.29
C VAL A 56 3.07 5.73 -2.10
N ARG A 57 2.71 5.05 -3.19
CA ARG A 57 1.95 3.79 -3.14
C ARG A 57 2.70 2.77 -2.29
N VAL A 58 3.94 2.47 -2.64
CA VAL A 58 4.79 1.50 -1.92
C VAL A 58 5.01 1.92 -0.46
N SER A 59 5.26 3.22 -0.23
CA SER A 59 5.55 3.74 1.12
C SER A 59 4.32 3.73 2.01
N ALA A 60 3.15 4.17 1.54
CA ALA A 60 1.91 4.19 2.34
C ALA A 60 1.46 2.80 2.75
N ILE A 61 1.73 1.81 1.90
CA ILE A 61 1.49 0.40 2.18
C ILE A 61 2.40 -0.11 3.31
N LYS A 62 3.69 0.25 3.26
CA LYS A 62 4.72 -0.29 4.15
C LYS A 62 4.86 0.49 5.45
N ALA A 63 4.46 1.77 5.46
CA ALA A 63 4.68 2.68 6.58
C ALA A 63 4.02 2.21 7.88
N ILE A 64 4.80 2.35 8.96
CA ILE A 64 4.45 2.04 10.33
C ILE A 64 4.50 3.36 11.13
N PRO A 65 3.48 3.68 11.94
CA PRO A 65 3.57 4.80 12.87
C PRO A 65 4.67 4.55 13.90
N GLY A 66 5.58 5.51 14.06
CA GLY A 66 6.59 5.54 15.11
C GLY A 66 6.06 6.19 16.39
N ASP A 67 6.84 6.07 17.47
CA ASP A 67 6.45 6.53 18.80
C ASP A 67 6.50 8.07 18.94
N GLU A 68 7.25 8.76 18.07
CA GLU A 68 7.48 10.22 18.15
C GLU A 68 6.62 11.00 17.13
N GLY A 69 5.58 10.38 16.58
CA GLY A 69 4.82 10.92 15.45
C GLY A 69 5.60 10.90 14.13
N ASP A 70 6.77 10.26 14.13
CA ASP A 70 7.49 9.88 12.94
C ASP A 70 6.90 8.59 12.33
N TYR A 71 7.36 8.23 11.14
CA TYR A 71 6.91 7.02 10.46
C TYR A 71 8.10 6.24 9.95
N LEU A 72 8.05 4.94 10.18
CA LEU A 72 9.07 4.01 9.78
C LEU A 72 8.59 3.30 8.51
N ILE A 73 9.35 3.44 7.42
CA ILE A 73 9.16 2.60 6.24
C ILE A 73 10.14 1.43 6.42
N PRO A 74 9.67 0.24 6.80
CA PRO A 74 10.54 -0.91 6.94
C PRO A 74 11.20 -1.22 5.60
N TYR A 75 12.52 -1.35 5.61
CA TYR A 75 13.27 -1.85 4.46
C TYR A 75 12.70 -3.20 4.04
N SER A 76 12.41 -3.34 2.75
CA SER A 76 11.99 -4.62 2.17
C SER A 76 13.09 -5.66 2.43
N PHE A 77 12.72 -6.82 2.96
CA PHE A 77 13.64 -7.95 3.13
C PHE A 77 14.13 -8.50 1.79
N ASP A 78 13.44 -8.18 0.70
CA ASP A 78 13.74 -8.64 -0.65
C ASP A 78 14.72 -7.70 -1.37
N ASP A 79 15.55 -6.94 -0.63
CA ASP A 79 16.78 -6.45 -1.23
C ASP A 79 17.69 -7.67 -1.48
N PRO A 80 17.90 -8.09 -2.74
CA PRO A 80 18.73 -9.25 -3.05
C PRO A 80 20.15 -9.10 -2.51
N ASN A 81 20.63 -7.86 -2.28
CA ASN A 81 21.94 -7.61 -1.68
C ASN A 81 21.98 -7.93 -0.18
N LEU A 82 20.87 -7.75 0.56
CA LEU A 82 20.76 -8.16 1.96
C LEU A 82 20.53 -9.66 2.12
N VAL A 83 19.83 -10.29 1.17
CA VAL A 83 19.65 -11.75 1.13
C VAL A 83 20.96 -12.47 0.83
N ALA A 84 21.77 -11.93 -0.09
CA ALA A 84 23.11 -12.46 -0.41
C ALA A 84 24.08 -12.44 0.79
N GLN A 85 23.91 -11.49 1.72
CA GLN A 85 24.70 -11.38 2.94
C GLN A 85 24.24 -12.32 4.08
N ARG A 86 23.14 -13.07 3.92
CA ARG A 86 22.49 -13.85 5.00
C ARG A 86 22.61 -15.38 4.89
N LYS A 87 23.66 -15.92 4.29
CA LYS A 87 23.97 -17.36 4.36
C LYS A 87 24.53 -17.78 5.73
N GLY A 88 23.79 -17.55 6.82
CA GLY A 88 24.14 -17.99 8.18
C GLY A 88 22.93 -18.43 9.01
N PRO A 89 23.09 -19.30 10.03
CA PRO A 89 22.00 -20.11 10.60
C PRO A 89 21.05 -19.38 11.57
N TRP A 90 21.05 -18.06 11.60
CA TRP A 90 20.33 -17.30 12.63
C TRP A 90 19.17 -16.51 12.03
N SER A 91 17.95 -17.04 12.15
CA SER A 91 16.71 -16.28 11.99
C SER A 91 16.58 -15.30 13.15
N THR A 92 17.33 -14.20 13.10
CA THR A 92 17.21 -13.13 14.09
C THR A 92 15.95 -12.35 13.81
N ARG A 93 15.06 -12.26 14.81
CA ARG A 93 14.04 -11.21 14.89
C ARG A 93 14.73 -9.90 14.55
N ILE A 94 14.34 -9.27 13.44
CA ILE A 94 14.90 -7.98 13.07
C ILE A 94 14.37 -6.94 14.04
N ASP A 95 15.30 -6.34 14.77
CA ASP A 95 15.05 -5.16 15.58
C ASP A 95 14.95 -3.95 14.64
N TRP A 96 13.74 -3.65 14.16
CA TRP A 96 13.45 -2.48 13.33
C TRP A 96 13.93 -1.17 13.96
N ARG A 97 14.13 -1.14 15.29
CA ARG A 97 14.56 0.04 16.05
C ARG A 97 16.03 0.42 15.85
N ARG A 98 16.89 -0.47 15.35
CA ARG A 98 18.35 -0.20 15.28
C ARG A 98 18.85 0.37 13.96
N LYS A 99 18.06 0.36 12.89
CA LYS A 99 18.48 0.84 11.56
C LYS A 99 17.39 1.53 10.74
N ALA A 100 16.22 1.81 11.31
CA ALA A 100 15.38 2.82 10.69
C ALA A 100 16.15 4.14 10.80
N THR A 101 16.65 4.65 9.67
CA THR A 101 17.13 6.02 9.65
C THR A 101 15.92 6.88 9.95
N HIS A 102 15.87 7.47 11.15
CA HIS A 102 14.90 8.50 11.53
C HIS A 102 15.11 9.70 10.62
N ARG A 103 14.62 9.60 9.39
CA ARG A 103 14.57 10.71 8.46
C ARG A 103 13.14 11.20 8.52
N HIS A 104 12.97 12.33 9.20
CA HIS A 104 11.70 13.03 9.23
C HIS A 104 11.33 13.41 7.79
N LEU A 105 10.31 12.74 7.24
CA LEU A 105 9.63 13.21 6.06
C LEU A 105 9.10 14.61 6.34
N ARG A 106 9.32 15.54 5.41
CA ARG A 106 8.78 16.89 5.53
C ARG A 106 7.25 16.86 5.54
N SER A 107 6.66 17.83 6.24
CA SER A 107 5.23 17.89 6.58
C SER A 107 4.27 17.55 5.43
N PRO A 108 4.41 18.10 4.19
CA PRO A 108 3.38 17.90 3.16
C PRO A 108 3.36 16.48 2.57
N SER A 109 4.54 15.92 2.28
CA SER A 109 4.68 14.57 1.75
C SER A 109 4.33 13.53 2.81
N LEU A 110 4.68 13.81 4.08
CA LEU A 110 4.30 12.96 5.20
C LEU A 110 2.78 12.90 5.34
N GLU A 111 2.11 14.04 5.48
CA GLU A 111 0.65 14.11 5.62
C GLU A 111 -0.07 13.36 4.49
N THR A 112 0.39 13.53 3.25
CA THR A 112 -0.13 12.80 2.10
C THR A 112 0.00 11.29 2.27
N LEU A 113 1.19 10.82 2.66
CA LEU A 113 1.43 9.41 2.93
C LEU A 113 0.52 8.87 4.06
N LEU A 114 0.30 9.66 5.11
CA LEU A 114 -0.55 9.28 6.24
C LEU A 114 -2.02 9.16 5.84
N ASN A 115 -2.51 10.12 5.07
CA ASN A 115 -3.87 10.10 4.57
C ASN A 115 -4.11 8.89 3.66
N ILE A 116 -3.12 8.55 2.82
CA ILE A 116 -3.22 7.36 1.96
C ILE A 116 -3.21 6.09 2.79
N ARG A 117 -2.27 5.96 3.73
CA ARG A 117 -2.22 4.82 4.65
C ARG A 117 -3.55 4.67 5.40
N ALA A 118 -4.07 5.76 5.94
CA ALA A 118 -5.33 5.79 6.67
C ALA A 118 -6.50 5.34 5.80
N SER A 119 -6.56 5.80 4.55
CA SER A 119 -7.57 5.40 3.57
C SER A 119 -7.48 3.89 3.23
N ILE A 120 -6.27 3.36 3.00
CA ILE A 120 -6.06 1.92 2.77
C ILE A 120 -6.58 1.12 3.98
N ILE A 121 -6.16 1.48 5.18
CA ILE A 121 -6.56 0.77 6.41
C ILE A 121 -8.07 0.87 6.63
N SER A 122 -8.64 2.06 6.46
CA SER A 122 -10.09 2.27 6.58
C SER A 122 -10.85 1.37 5.62
N ARG A 123 -10.39 1.24 4.37
CA ARG A 123 -10.98 0.33 3.38
C ARG A 123 -10.88 -1.11 3.84
N LEU A 124 -9.70 -1.57 4.25
CA LEU A 124 -9.49 -2.94 4.75
C LEU A 124 -10.43 -3.28 5.92
N LEU A 125 -10.60 -2.35 6.85
CA LEU A 125 -11.50 -2.51 7.98
C LEU A 125 -12.97 -2.49 7.54
N SER A 126 -13.33 -1.63 6.59
CA SER A 126 -14.69 -1.58 6.03
C SER A 126 -15.08 -2.90 5.37
N GLU A 127 -14.14 -3.63 4.75
CA GLU A 127 -14.44 -4.94 4.18
C GLU A 127 -14.78 -6.00 5.23
N ILE A 128 -14.16 -5.91 6.41
CA ILE A 128 -14.53 -6.77 7.54
C ILE A 128 -15.97 -6.48 7.94
N THR A 129 -16.34 -5.21 8.08
CA THR A 129 -17.70 -4.79 8.43
C THR A 129 -18.72 -5.22 7.39
N ASN A 130 -18.47 -4.90 6.11
CA ASN A 130 -19.33 -5.27 4.98
C ASN A 130 -19.57 -6.78 4.93
N PHE A 131 -18.55 -7.57 5.24
CA PHE A 131 -18.68 -9.02 5.26
C PHE A 131 -19.48 -9.53 6.47
N ILE A 132 -19.33 -8.92 7.65
CA ILE A 132 -20.17 -9.23 8.81
C ILE A 132 -21.62 -8.90 8.50
N ASP A 133 -21.90 -7.74 7.91
CA ASP A 133 -23.26 -7.33 7.53
C ASP A 133 -23.85 -8.30 6.50
N LEU A 134 -23.06 -8.71 5.50
CA LEU A 134 -23.47 -9.72 4.53
C LEU A 134 -23.84 -11.06 5.18
N LEU A 135 -23.12 -11.48 6.23
CA LEU A 135 -23.42 -12.69 6.99
C LEU A 135 -24.64 -12.52 7.91
N ALA A 136 -24.85 -11.32 8.45
CA ALA A 136 -25.92 -11.00 9.40
C ALA A 136 -27.27 -10.70 8.74
N ASP A 137 -27.25 -10.24 7.49
CA ASP A 137 -28.45 -9.83 6.75
C ASP A 137 -29.49 -10.96 6.64
N ALA A 138 -30.67 -10.70 7.21
CA ALA A 138 -31.80 -11.61 7.28
C ALA A 138 -32.43 -11.86 5.91
N GLU A 139 -32.28 -10.97 4.93
CA GLU A 139 -32.78 -11.17 3.57
C GLU A 139 -32.00 -12.28 2.83
N ASN A 140 -30.81 -12.66 3.35
CA ASN A 140 -30.07 -13.83 2.88
C ASN A 140 -30.60 -15.17 3.40
N SER A 141 -31.64 -15.17 4.25
CA SER A 141 -32.13 -16.36 4.99
C SER A 141 -33.10 -17.28 4.25
N SER A 142 -33.53 -16.98 3.02
CA SER A 142 -34.56 -17.79 2.34
C SER A 142 -34.20 -19.28 2.18
N ASN A 143 -32.91 -19.64 2.27
CA ASN A 143 -32.43 -21.02 2.20
C ASN A 143 -31.58 -21.48 3.42
N CYS A 144 -31.24 -20.60 4.36
CA CYS A 144 -30.42 -20.90 5.54
C CYS A 144 -31.07 -20.25 6.78
N ASN A 145 -31.30 -21.02 7.85
CA ASN A 145 -31.98 -20.51 9.04
C ASN A 145 -31.13 -19.44 9.75
N GLU A 146 -31.78 -18.58 10.54
CA GLU A 146 -31.14 -17.55 11.38
C GLU A 146 -30.00 -18.11 12.24
N THR A 147 -30.14 -19.37 12.69
CA THR A 147 -29.11 -20.09 13.45
C THR A 147 -27.82 -20.27 12.66
N CYS A 148 -27.89 -20.58 11.36
CA CYS A 148 -26.72 -20.73 10.49
C CYS A 148 -25.99 -19.40 10.33
N ASN A 149 -26.71 -18.31 10.02
CA ASN A 149 -26.13 -16.97 9.92
C ASN A 149 -25.46 -16.55 11.23
N SER A 150 -26.15 -16.73 12.35
CA SER A 150 -25.63 -16.43 13.69
C SER A 150 -24.36 -17.25 14.02
N ALA A 151 -24.35 -18.54 13.68
CA ALA A 151 -23.18 -19.39 13.87
C ALA A 151 -21.99 -18.93 13.01
N MET A 152 -22.24 -18.50 11.76
CA MET A 152 -21.20 -18.01 10.87
C MET A 152 -20.63 -16.67 11.30
N VAL A 153 -21.49 -15.73 11.70
CA VAL A 153 -21.08 -14.44 12.30
C VAL A 153 -20.26 -14.70 13.57
N GLY A 154 -20.76 -15.54 14.47
CA GLY A 154 -20.07 -15.89 15.71
C GLY A 154 -18.70 -16.53 15.47
N LEU A 155 -18.59 -17.41 14.47
CA LEU A 155 -17.33 -18.01 14.06
C LEU A 155 -16.35 -16.96 13.53
N PHE A 156 -16.81 -16.08 12.64
CA PHE A 156 -15.96 -15.04 12.05
C PHE A 156 -15.48 -14.05 13.12
N ILE A 157 -16.36 -13.57 14.00
CA ILE A 157 -16.02 -12.72 15.15
C ILE A 157 -15.01 -13.42 16.06
N THR A 158 -15.16 -14.72 16.31
CA THR A 158 -14.19 -15.49 17.12
C THR A 158 -12.80 -15.49 16.47
N LYS A 159 -12.72 -15.61 15.14
CA LYS A 159 -11.46 -15.51 14.41
C LYS A 159 -10.88 -14.10 14.44
N LEU A 160 -11.69 -13.07 14.23
CA LEU A 160 -11.27 -11.67 14.36
C LEU A 160 -10.70 -11.37 15.75
N ARG A 161 -11.39 -11.84 16.81
CA ARG A 161 -10.93 -11.71 18.20
C ARG A 161 -9.58 -12.39 18.43
N SER A 162 -9.39 -13.60 17.90
CA SER A 162 -8.11 -14.32 18.00
C SER A 162 -6.94 -13.61 17.29
N SER A 163 -7.25 -12.66 16.41
CA SER A 163 -6.28 -11.84 15.68
C SER A 163 -6.24 -10.39 16.14
N SER A 164 -6.89 -10.04 17.25
CA SER A 164 -7.00 -8.66 17.77
C SER A 164 -7.60 -7.66 16.76
N LEU A 165 -8.51 -8.10 15.90
CA LEU A 165 -9.31 -7.25 14.99
C LEU A 165 -10.78 -7.15 15.43
N TRP A 166 -11.09 -7.59 16.66
CA TRP A 166 -12.41 -7.45 17.26
C TRP A 166 -12.32 -6.92 18.71
N PRO A 167 -13.07 -5.88 19.09
CA PRO A 167 -13.91 -5.01 18.25
C PRO A 167 -13.14 -4.44 17.05
N ILE A 168 -13.85 -4.04 15.98
CA ILE A 168 -13.19 -3.49 14.79
C ILE A 168 -12.41 -2.24 15.23
N PRO A 169 -11.06 -2.25 15.12
CA PRO A 169 -10.23 -1.15 15.60
C PRO A 169 -10.46 0.10 14.74
N LYS A 170 -10.10 1.28 15.27
CA LYS A 170 -10.00 2.48 14.43
C LYS A 170 -8.70 2.45 13.63
N VAL A 171 -8.60 3.33 12.65
CA VAL A 171 -7.41 3.44 11.79
C VAL A 171 -6.15 3.76 12.61
N GLU A 172 -6.30 4.59 13.65
CA GLU A 172 -5.20 5.03 14.51
C GLU A 172 -4.69 3.91 15.43
N ASP A 173 -5.55 2.92 15.73
CA ASP A 173 -5.20 1.77 16.58
C ASP A 173 -4.38 0.70 15.84
N ILE A 174 -4.26 0.81 14.51
CA ILE A 174 -3.50 -0.13 13.68
C ILE A 174 -2.03 0.29 13.63
N SER A 175 -1.18 -0.43 14.35
CA SER A 175 0.27 -0.30 14.28
C SER A 175 0.93 -1.11 13.15
N LEU A 176 0.17 -1.98 12.48
CA LEU A 176 0.71 -2.81 11.40
C LEU A 176 0.87 -2.01 10.08
N PRO A 177 1.83 -2.39 9.23
CA PRO A 177 1.79 -2.01 7.82
C PRO A 177 0.47 -2.44 7.16
N ALA A 178 -0.01 -1.68 6.19
CA ALA A 178 -1.26 -2.00 5.50
C ALA A 178 -1.18 -3.35 4.76
N PHE A 179 -0.04 -3.70 4.17
CA PHE A 179 0.13 -5.02 3.54
C PHE A 179 0.07 -6.18 4.55
N GLU A 180 0.63 -6.02 5.75
CA GLU A 180 0.55 -7.04 6.79
C GLU A 180 -0.87 -7.18 7.32
N LEU A 181 -1.57 -6.05 7.51
CA LEU A 181 -2.99 -6.05 7.87
C LEU A 181 -3.81 -6.80 6.81
N SER A 182 -3.62 -6.48 5.53
CA SER A 182 -4.25 -7.18 4.41
C SER A 182 -4.02 -8.69 4.49
N ARG A 183 -2.76 -9.14 4.53
CA ARG A 183 -2.42 -10.57 4.63
C ARG A 183 -3.05 -11.24 5.85
N LYS A 184 -3.13 -10.53 6.97
CA LYS A 184 -3.77 -11.01 8.20
C LYS A 184 -5.28 -11.19 8.01
N ILE A 185 -5.93 -10.22 7.34
CA ILE A 185 -7.34 -10.28 6.98
C ILE A 185 -7.59 -11.44 6.01
N GLU A 186 -6.84 -11.55 4.91
CA GLU A 186 -6.98 -12.65 3.95
C GLU A 186 -6.84 -14.02 4.63
N ALA A 187 -5.83 -14.19 5.50
CA ALA A 187 -5.64 -15.41 6.27
C ALA A 187 -6.82 -15.72 7.21
N LEU A 188 -7.47 -14.70 7.75
CA LEU A 188 -8.68 -14.85 8.58
C LEU A 188 -9.87 -15.30 7.75
N PHE A 189 -10.11 -14.67 6.60
CA PHE A 189 -11.15 -15.05 5.66
C PHE A 189 -10.98 -16.50 5.19
N GLU A 190 -9.75 -16.91 4.84
CA GLU A 190 -9.44 -18.28 4.43
C GLU A 190 -9.71 -19.29 5.57
N LYS A 191 -9.32 -18.96 6.82
CA LYS A 191 -9.60 -19.80 8.00
C LYS A 191 -11.09 -19.92 8.27
N ALA A 192 -11.84 -18.82 8.17
CA ALA A 192 -13.27 -18.81 8.40
C ALA A 192 -14.02 -19.57 7.29
N HIS A 193 -13.58 -19.44 6.03
CA HIS A 193 -14.10 -20.21 4.91
C HIS A 193 -13.85 -21.71 5.06
N LYS A 194 -12.67 -22.13 5.53
CA LYS A 194 -12.41 -23.55 5.85
C LYS A 194 -13.36 -24.07 6.92
N ALA A 195 -13.63 -23.28 7.95
CA ALA A 195 -14.58 -23.68 8.99
C ALA A 195 -16.03 -23.74 8.47
N TYR A 196 -16.43 -22.80 7.61
CA TYR A 196 -17.70 -22.83 6.89
C TYR A 196 -17.88 -24.13 6.09
N ILE A 197 -16.86 -24.54 5.32
CA ILE A 197 -16.92 -25.79 4.55
C ILE A 197 -17.18 -27.00 5.45
N THR A 198 -16.57 -27.03 6.63
CA THR A 198 -16.80 -28.10 7.62
C THR A 198 -18.25 -28.11 8.11
N VAL A 199 -18.82 -26.95 8.43
CA VAL A 199 -20.23 -26.82 8.85
C VAL A 199 -21.19 -27.22 7.72
N MET A 200 -20.89 -26.82 6.48
CA MET A 200 -21.71 -27.15 5.31
C MET A 200 -21.79 -28.65 5.02
N ARG A 201 -20.71 -29.41 5.26
CA ARG A 201 -20.71 -30.86 5.06
C ARG A 201 -21.73 -31.59 5.92
N SER A 202 -22.18 -30.98 7.03
CA SER A 202 -23.21 -31.53 7.91
C SER A 202 -24.64 -31.35 7.39
N HIS A 203 -24.86 -30.64 6.28
CA HIS A 203 -26.18 -30.39 5.68
C HIS A 203 -26.24 -30.80 4.18
N PRO A 204 -26.22 -32.10 3.86
CA PRO A 204 -26.10 -32.58 2.47
C PRO A 204 -27.34 -32.41 1.59
N HIS A 205 -28.53 -32.14 2.17
CA HIS A 205 -29.81 -32.12 1.44
C HIS A 205 -30.46 -30.75 1.30
N THR A 206 -29.87 -29.71 1.90
CA THR A 206 -30.31 -28.33 1.67
C THR A 206 -29.68 -27.80 0.38
N ARG A 207 -30.51 -27.26 -0.51
CA ARG A 207 -30.14 -26.48 -1.72
C ARG A 207 -28.92 -25.58 -1.45
N PRO A 208 -28.11 -25.19 -2.45
CA PRO A 208 -26.85 -24.48 -2.20
C PRO A 208 -27.08 -23.29 -1.28
N CYS A 209 -26.53 -23.36 -0.05
CA CYS A 209 -26.66 -22.26 0.90
C CYS A 209 -26.14 -21.00 0.23
N ARG A 210 -26.93 -19.92 0.23
CA ARG A 210 -26.56 -18.64 -0.40
C ARG A 210 -25.26 -18.08 0.17
N LEU A 211 -24.90 -18.45 1.41
CA LEU A 211 -23.59 -18.15 1.99
C LEU A 211 -22.42 -18.64 1.13
N ARG A 212 -22.59 -19.69 0.32
CA ARG A 212 -21.56 -20.13 -0.64
C ARG A 212 -21.18 -19.03 -1.62
N SER A 213 -22.14 -18.22 -2.07
CA SER A 213 -21.84 -17.09 -2.97
C SER A 213 -21.20 -15.93 -2.22
N ALA A 214 -21.62 -15.65 -0.98
CA ALA A 214 -20.97 -14.67 -0.10
C ALA A 214 -19.49 -15.02 0.14
N TRP A 215 -19.17 -16.27 0.44
CA TRP A 215 -17.80 -16.76 0.58
C TRP A 215 -17.02 -16.78 -0.75
N SER A 216 -17.72 -16.99 -1.87
CA SER A 216 -17.08 -16.89 -3.20
C SER A 216 -16.73 -15.44 -3.55
N LYS A 217 -17.58 -14.47 -3.18
CA LYS A 217 -17.27 -13.04 -3.25
C LYS A 217 -16.14 -12.67 -2.29
N ALA A 218 -16.13 -13.27 -1.09
CA ALA A 218 -15.05 -13.12 -0.11
C ALA A 218 -13.66 -13.50 -0.68
N ARG A 219 -13.61 -14.48 -1.60
CA ARG A 219 -12.38 -14.88 -2.32
C ARG A 219 -11.92 -13.89 -3.40
N VAL A 220 -12.80 -13.01 -3.87
CA VAL A 220 -12.46 -11.95 -4.83
C VAL A 220 -11.79 -10.77 -4.12
N PHE A 221 -11.87 -10.68 -2.78
CA PHE A 221 -11.10 -9.74 -1.96
C PHE A 221 -9.62 -10.11 -1.83
N LYS A 222 -9.05 -10.77 -2.84
CA LYS A 222 -7.65 -10.47 -3.10
C LYS A 222 -7.63 -8.97 -3.32
N ILE A 223 -6.79 -8.27 -2.60
CA ILE A 223 -6.27 -7.00 -3.08
C ILE A 223 -5.40 -7.38 -4.30
N GLY A 224 -5.92 -7.96 -5.39
CA GLY A 224 -6.76 -7.20 -6.29
C GLY A 224 -5.86 -6.08 -6.79
N ASP A 225 -4.79 -6.48 -7.48
CA ASP A 225 -3.89 -5.61 -8.24
C ASP A 225 -2.87 -4.74 -7.49
N ILE A 226 -2.70 -4.92 -6.17
CA ILE A 226 -1.50 -4.41 -5.50
C ILE A 226 -0.51 -5.56 -5.38
N ASP A 227 0.24 -5.81 -6.46
CA ASP A 227 1.38 -6.72 -6.40
C ASP A 227 2.44 -6.10 -5.49
N PHE A 228 2.55 -6.61 -4.27
CA PHE A 228 3.43 -6.06 -3.24
C PHE A 228 4.89 -6.51 -3.40
N CYS A 229 5.15 -7.51 -4.27
CA CYS A 229 6.41 -8.24 -4.25
C CYS A 229 7.18 -8.29 -5.56
N ASP A 230 6.61 -8.22 -6.77
CA ASP A 230 7.43 -8.45 -7.97
C ASP A 230 6.97 -7.64 -9.19
N SER A 231 7.76 -6.63 -9.57
CA SER A 231 7.65 -5.85 -10.82
C SER A 231 6.35 -5.02 -10.98
N PRO A 232 6.41 -3.82 -11.61
CA PRO A 232 5.21 -3.07 -11.98
C PRO A 232 4.49 -3.77 -13.13
N SER A 233 3.95 -4.97 -12.90
CA SER A 233 2.93 -5.51 -13.78
C SER A 233 1.61 -4.83 -13.46
N ALA A 234 0.93 -4.38 -14.51
CA ALA A 234 -0.16 -3.41 -14.54
C ALA A 234 -1.44 -3.86 -13.82
N GLY A 235 -1.35 -4.06 -12.50
CA GLY A 235 -2.51 -4.12 -11.65
C GLY A 235 -3.13 -2.73 -11.55
N VAL A 236 -4.36 -2.60 -12.05
CA VAL A 236 -5.12 -1.34 -12.00
C VAL A 236 -5.65 -1.19 -10.58
N VAL A 237 -4.91 -0.48 -9.74
CA VAL A 237 -5.51 0.11 -8.54
C VAL A 237 -6.66 0.98 -9.02
N ASP A 238 -7.83 0.78 -8.44
CA ASP A 238 -9.00 1.61 -8.66
C ASP A 238 -8.59 3.09 -8.61
N ILE A 239 -8.54 3.73 -9.78
CA ILE A 239 -7.98 5.08 -9.99
C ILE A 239 -8.74 6.10 -9.12
N ASP A 240 -9.98 5.81 -8.75
CA ASP A 240 -10.79 6.65 -7.87
C ASP A 240 -10.17 6.78 -6.47
N PHE A 241 -9.40 5.78 -6.03
CA PHE A 241 -8.63 5.83 -4.79
C PHE A 241 -7.52 6.89 -4.80
N LEU A 242 -6.98 7.21 -5.99
CA LEU A 242 -5.89 8.16 -6.18
C LEU A 242 -6.38 9.57 -6.56
N LYS A 243 -7.68 9.80 -6.76
CA LYS A 243 -8.21 11.13 -7.14
C LYS A 243 -7.82 12.26 -6.18
N PRO A 244 -7.98 12.12 -4.84
CA PRO A 244 -7.53 13.16 -3.90
C PRO A 244 -6.02 13.38 -3.94
N TYR A 245 -5.28 12.34 -4.30
CA TYR A 245 -3.82 12.35 -4.42
C TYR A 245 -3.36 13.04 -5.70
N GLN A 246 -4.02 12.79 -6.82
CA GLN A 246 -3.76 13.47 -8.09
C GLN A 246 -3.87 14.98 -7.92
N ALA A 247 -4.88 15.46 -7.19
CA ALA A 247 -5.04 16.88 -6.87
C ALA A 247 -3.91 17.48 -6.01
N ASN A 248 -3.36 16.71 -5.05
CA ASN A 248 -2.21 17.16 -4.25
C ASN A 248 -0.91 17.18 -5.08
N MET A 249 -0.77 16.23 -6.00
CA MET A 249 0.35 16.18 -6.93
C MET A 249 0.31 17.27 -7.97
N ASP A 250 -0.87 17.53 -8.54
CA ASP A 250 -1.08 18.61 -9.49
C ASP A 250 -0.69 19.95 -8.84
N ARG A 251 -1.03 20.15 -7.57
CA ARG A 251 -0.60 21.31 -6.78
C ARG A 251 0.92 21.38 -6.59
N GLY A 252 1.56 20.27 -6.21
CA GLY A 252 3.01 20.22 -6.06
C GLY A 252 3.76 20.47 -7.38
N VAL A 253 3.23 19.98 -8.49
CA VAL A 253 3.77 20.21 -9.82
C VAL A 253 3.54 21.67 -10.25
N GLU A 254 2.39 22.25 -9.96
CA GLU A 254 2.10 23.67 -10.20
C GLU A 254 3.07 24.58 -9.43
N GLU A 255 3.36 24.26 -8.16
CA GLU A 255 4.34 24.99 -7.33
C GLU A 255 5.77 24.89 -7.90
N VAL A 256 6.12 23.76 -8.52
CA VAL A 256 7.45 23.52 -9.10
C VAL A 256 7.55 24.04 -10.55
N GLY A 257 6.42 24.21 -11.25
CA GLY A 257 6.31 24.53 -12.68
C GLY A 257 6.56 23.33 -13.58
N ASP A 258 6.05 23.33 -14.81
CA ASP A 258 6.20 22.22 -15.77
C ASP A 258 7.64 22.05 -16.28
N ILE A 259 8.06 20.80 -16.49
CA ILE A 259 9.29 20.50 -17.24
C ILE A 259 8.92 20.78 -18.70
N LYS A 260 9.41 21.89 -19.28
CA LYS A 260 9.54 21.92 -20.73
C LYS A 260 10.60 20.88 -21.07
N VAL A 261 10.16 19.73 -21.56
CA VAL A 261 11.06 18.84 -22.30
C VAL A 261 11.57 19.71 -23.44
N ILE A 262 12.86 19.98 -23.43
CA ILE A 262 13.51 20.56 -24.59
C ILE A 262 13.52 19.39 -25.56
N ASP A 263 12.52 19.35 -26.45
CA ASP A 263 12.55 18.43 -27.57
C ASP A 263 13.71 18.89 -28.44
N ASP A 264 14.81 18.13 -28.43
CA ASP A 264 16.00 18.36 -29.27
C ASP A 264 15.71 18.05 -30.76
N ASP A 265 14.48 18.29 -31.22
CA ASP A 265 14.02 18.09 -32.58
C ASP A 265 14.05 19.44 -33.33
N ASP A 266 15.23 19.90 -33.76
CA ASP A 266 15.35 20.95 -34.80
C ASP A 266 16.77 21.02 -35.42
N ASP A 267 17.47 19.88 -35.55
CA ASP A 267 18.62 19.75 -36.47
C ASP A 267 18.17 19.03 -37.75
N ASP A 268 17.19 19.62 -38.45
CA ASP A 268 16.90 19.26 -39.86
C ASP A 268 17.80 20.14 -40.75
N ASP A 269 19.08 19.73 -40.86
CA ASP A 269 20.07 20.26 -41.80
C ASP A 269 19.59 19.98 -43.25
N SER A 270 18.68 20.81 -43.73
CA SER A 270 18.36 20.90 -45.16
C SER A 270 19.37 21.78 -45.89
N ASP A 271 20.61 21.31 -46.01
CA ASP A 271 21.55 21.77 -47.03
C ASP A 271 21.49 20.79 -48.21
N SER A 272 20.78 21.17 -49.26
CA SER A 272 20.84 20.53 -50.58
C SER A 272 20.70 21.61 -51.65
N ASP A 273 21.85 22.18 -52.00
CA ASP A 273 22.12 22.89 -53.27
C ASP A 273 22.12 21.92 -54.48
#